data_AF-A0A0G1TE09-F1
#
_entry.id   AF-A0A0G1TE09-F1
#
_cell.length_a   1.000
_cell.length_b   1.000
_cell.length_c   1.000
_cell.angle_alpha   90.00
_cell.angle_beta   90.00
_cell.angle_gamma   90.00
#
_symmetry.space_group_name_H-M   'P 1'
#
loop_
_entity.id
_entity.type
_entity.pdbx_description
1 polymer ?
#
loop_
_entity_poly.entity_id
_entity_poly.type
_entity_poly.pdbx_seq_one_letter_code
_entity_poly.pdbx_strand_id
1 'polypeptide(L)' 'MDQELMAKIDNLERKVDENTRQLNRLRRYFLWTLILSAAVIVLPLIGLFFLIPQLLSFYQNLNF' A
#
# COMPACT_ATOMS: atom_id res chain seq x y z
N MET A 1 -18.74 10.77 -43.50
CA MET A 1 -17.36 10.29 -43.26
C MET A 1 -16.69 11.05 -42.12
N ASP A 2 -17.00 12.35 -41.90
CA ASP A 2 -16.45 13.13 -40.77
C ASP A 2 -17.06 12.84 -39.40
N GLN A 3 -18.36 12.52 -39.35
CA GLN A 3 -19.07 12.28 -38.08
C GLN A 3 -18.62 10.98 -37.39
N GLU A 4 -18.28 9.96 -38.16
CA GLU A 4 -17.76 8.68 -37.65
C GLU A 4 -16.32 8.83 -37.13
N LEU A 5 -15.52 9.70 -37.75
CA LEU A 5 -14.17 10.03 -37.32
C LEU A 5 -14.20 10.83 -36.00
N MET A 6 -15.06 11.83 -35.90
CA MET A 6 -15.31 12.57 -34.66
C MET A 6 -15.78 11.65 -33.53
N ALA A 7 -16.71 10.73 -33.80
CA ALA A 7 -17.17 9.76 -32.81
C ALA A 7 -16.04 8.83 -32.33
N LYS A 8 -15.11 8.44 -33.21
CA LYS A 8 -13.92 7.66 -32.83
C LYS A 8 -12.94 8.46 -31.97
N ILE A 9 -12.71 9.73 -32.29
CA ILE A 9 -11.83 10.63 -31.51
C ILE A 9 -12.41 10.83 -30.10
N ASP A 10 -13.71 11.12 -30.00
CA ASP A 10 -14.40 11.32 -28.72
C ASP A 10 -14.38 10.04 -27.86
N ASN A 11 -14.51 8.86 -28.49
CA ASN A 11 -14.39 7.57 -27.80
C ASN A 11 -12.96 7.31 -27.30
N LEU A 12 -11.93 7.74 -28.05
CA LEU A 12 -10.53 7.63 -27.65
C LEU A 12 -10.20 8.56 -26.49
N GLU A 13 -10.67 9.81 -26.52
CA GLU A 13 -10.50 10.75 -25.41
C GLU A 13 -11.09 10.20 -24.12
N ARG A 14 -12.31 9.65 -24.17
CA ARG A 14 -12.95 9.04 -23.00
C ARG A 14 -12.13 7.89 -22.42
N LYS A 15 -11.55 7.03 -23.25
CA LYS A 15 -10.68 5.93 -22.80
C LYS A 15 -9.38 6.43 -22.16
N VAL A 16 -8.80 7.50 -22.69
CA VAL A 16 -7.60 8.13 -22.12
C VAL A 16 -7.90 8.77 -20.77
N ASP A 17 -9.03 9.45 -20.65
CA ASP A 17 -9.50 10.05 -19.40
C ASP A 17 -9.80 9.00 -18.32
N GLU A 18 -10.39 7.88 -18.70
CA GLU A 18 -10.64 6.76 -17.79
C GLU A 18 -9.33 6.14 -17.29
N ASN A 19 -8.35 5.94 -18.18
CA ASN A 19 -7.04 5.39 -17.82
C ASN A 19 -6.25 6.33 -16.91
N THR A 20 -6.23 7.62 -17.20
CA THR A 20 -5.53 8.61 -16.36
C THR A 20 -6.13 8.70 -14.96
N ARG A 21 -7.46 8.61 -14.84
CA ARG A 21 -8.14 8.52 -13.53
C ARG A 21 -7.73 7.27 -12.75
N GLN A 22 -7.58 6.12 -13.41
CA GLN A 22 -7.13 4.87 -12.77
C GLN A 22 -5.67 4.95 -12.30
N LEU A 23 -4.78 5.55 -13.10
CA LEU A 23 -3.36 5.75 -12.73
C LEU A 23 -3.20 6.63 -11.49
N ASN A 24 -4.02 7.68 -11.36
CA ASN A 24 -4.01 8.54 -10.18
C ASN A 24 -4.45 7.78 -8.91
N ARG A 25 -5.41 6.87 -9.03
CA ARG A 25 -5.81 5.98 -7.93
C ARG A 25 -4.70 5.00 -7.55
N LEU A 26 -4.02 4.42 -8.55
CA LEU A 26 -2.90 3.50 -8.33
C LEU A 26 -1.78 4.15 -7.51
N ARG A 27 -1.41 5.40 -7.80
CA ARG A 27 -0.41 6.14 -7.01
C ARG A 27 -0.78 6.24 -5.54
N ARG A 28 -2.05 6.54 -5.24
CA ARG A 28 -2.54 6.63 -3.86
C ARG A 28 -2.51 5.27 -3.15
N TYR A 29 -2.94 4.20 -3.83
CA TYR A 29 -2.89 2.86 -3.25
C TYR A 29 -1.46 2.37 -3.07
N PHE A 30 -0.57 2.65 -4.02
CA PHE A 30 0.85 2.27 -3.95
C PHE A 30 1.54 2.81 -2.69
N LEU A 31 1.27 4.07 -2.34
CA LEU A 31 1.80 4.66 -1.10
C LEU A 31 1.29 3.93 0.15
N TRP A 32 -0.01 3.64 0.21
CA TRP A 32 -0.58 2.89 1.34
C TRP A 32 -0.08 1.45 1.40
N THR A 33 0.08 0.77 0.27
CA THR A 33 0.67 -0.58 0.23
C THR A 33 2.14 -0.59 0.65
N LEU A 34 2.89 0.47 0.33
CA LEU A 34 4.28 0.63 0.77
C LEU A 34 4.35 0.79 2.29
N ILE A 35 3.51 1.65 2.87
CA ILE A 35 3.42 1.84 4.33
C ILE A 35 3.00 0.52 4.99
N LEU A 36 2.00 -0.18 4.45
CA LEU A 36 1.54 -1.45 5.00
C LEU A 36 2.64 -2.53 4.94
N SER A 37 3.33 -2.64 3.80
CA SER A 37 4.45 -3.56 3.63
C SER A 37 5.58 -3.27 4.63
N ALA A 38 5.94 -2.00 4.80
CA ALA A 38 6.92 -1.58 5.80
C ALA A 38 6.42 -1.91 7.22
N ALA A 39 5.16 -1.62 7.54
CA ALA A 39 4.58 -1.90 8.85
C ALA A 39 4.60 -3.40 9.18
N VAL A 40 4.30 -4.27 8.23
CA VAL A 40 4.33 -5.74 8.41
C VAL A 40 5.73 -6.24 8.79
N ILE A 41 6.79 -5.58 8.32
CA ILE A 41 8.18 -5.93 8.67
C ILE A 41 8.61 -5.25 9.97
N VAL A 42 8.28 -3.96 10.13
CA VAL A 42 8.75 -3.13 11.25
C VAL A 42 8.02 -3.45 12.55
N LEU A 43 6.70 -3.68 12.52
CA LEU A 43 5.92 -4.05 13.72
C LEU A 43 6.45 -5.28 14.46
N PRO A 44 6.70 -6.43 13.82
CA PRO A 44 7.22 -7.60 14.53
C PRO A 44 8.63 -7.37 15.06
N LEU A 45 9.49 -6.62 14.35
CA LEU A 45 10.82 -6.28 14.84
C LEU A 45 10.77 -5.43 16.12
N ILE A 46 9.90 -4.42 16.12
CA ILE A 46 9.64 -3.59 17.31
C ILE A 46 9.06 -4.46 18.44
N GLY A 47 8.08 -5.30 18.12
CA GLY A 47 7.48 -6.24 19.07
C GLY A 47 8.51 -7.14 19.73
N LEU A 48 9.41 -7.73 18.94
CA LEU A 48 10.50 -8.57 19.47
C LEU A 48 11.48 -7.77 20.34
N PHE A 49 11.82 -6.54 19.94
CA PHE A 49 12.70 -5.67 20.73
C PHE A 49 12.15 -5.39 22.14
N PHE A 50 10.83 -5.25 22.27
CA PHE A 50 10.17 -5.09 23.57
C PHE A 50 9.90 -6.42 24.30
N LEU A 51 9.60 -7.48 23.55
CA LEU A 51 9.22 -8.77 24.13
C LEU A 51 10.41 -9.51 24.75
N ILE A 52 11.60 -9.46 24.12
CA ILE A 52 12.82 -10.11 24.62
C ILE A 52 13.20 -9.68 26.04
N PRO A 53 13.35 -8.37 26.37
CA PRO A 53 13.70 -7.95 27.72
C PRO A 53 12.61 -8.27 28.74
N GLN A 54 11.33 -8.17 28.35
CA GLN A 54 10.21 -8.57 29.22
C GLN A 54 10.27 -10.06 29.55
N LEU A 55 10.50 -10.92 28.55
CA LEU A 55 10.66 -12.36 28.75
C LEU A 55 11.85 -12.67 29.66
N LEU A 56 13.02 -12.04 29.45
CA LEU A 56 14.18 -12.23 30.30
C LEU A 56 13.90 -11.85 31.76
N SER A 57 13.26 -10.70 31.99
CA SER A 57 12.87 -10.28 33.34
C SER A 57 11.86 -11.24 33.99
N PHE A 58 10.94 -11.78 33.20
CA PHE A 58 9.95 -12.75 33.68
C PHE A 58 10.60 -14.05 34.13
N TYR A 59 11.54 -14.60 33.34
CA TYR A 59 12.28 -15.80 33.73
C TYR A 59 13.20 -15.57 34.93
N GLN A 60 13.83 -14.39 35.05
CA GLN A 60 14.63 -14.03 36.22
C GLN A 60 13.79 -13.94 37.49
N ASN A 61 12.54 -13.46 37.40
CA ASN A 61 11.62 -13.40 38.53
C ASN A 61 11.00 -14.76 38.90
N LEU A 62 11.00 -15.73 37.97
CA LEU A 62 10.48 -17.09 38.20
C LEU A 62 11.50 -18.05 38.80
N ASN A 63 12.79 -17.83 38.58
CA ASN A 63 13.84 -18.53 39.32
C ASN A 63 13.95 -17.92 40.73
N PHE A 64 13.56 -18.71 41.73
CA PHE A 64 13.83 -18.44 43.15
C PHE A 64 15.32 -18.29 43.44
#